data_AF-A0A7S0WLD4-F1
#
_entry.id   AF-A0A7S0WLD4-F1
#
_cell.length_a   1.000
_cell.length_b   1.000
_cell.length_c   1.000
_cell.angle_alpha   90.00
_cell.angle_beta   90.00
_cell.angle_gamma   90.00
#
_symmetry.space_group_name_H-M   'P 1'
#
loop_
_entity.id
_entity.type
_entity.pdbx_description
1 polymer ?
#
loop_
_entity_poly.entity_id
_entity_poly.type
_entity_poly.pdbx_seq_one_letter_code
_entity_poly.pdbx_strand_id
1 'polypeptide(L)'
;DLVLATDMKQHFAIVSHFTTVHRLTAMGTGTPSLASADPRARKSDSGGSSNSAATCGMGDEAQIVIPLDENERLLSLQMALKCADLGHTTAALPVHLKWVACLEEEFFRQGDREKALGLPVSPLMDRDKNGITKSQVGFFDIVALPLFQSFAQALSDTTPMLEAVKDNYAMWREEAAIFSQPSLSTSGNK
;
A
#
# COMPACT_ATOMS: atom_id res chain seq x y z
N ASP A 1 17.63 -16.95 -0.61
CA ASP A 1 16.41 -16.47 -1.30
C ASP A 1 15.55 -15.55 -0.45
N LEU A 2 15.15 -15.92 0.77
CA LEU A 2 14.31 -15.04 1.63
C LEU A 2 14.94 -13.68 1.94
N VAL A 3 16.22 -13.62 2.34
CA VAL A 3 16.90 -12.34 2.63
C VAL A 3 17.02 -11.48 1.38
N LEU A 4 17.28 -12.08 0.21
CA LEU A 4 17.34 -11.32 -1.05
C LEU A 4 15.98 -10.74 -1.44
N ALA A 5 14.90 -11.41 -1.02
CA ALA A 5 13.55 -10.93 -1.22
C ALA A 5 13.22 -9.68 -0.38
N THR A 6 14.05 -9.25 0.58
CA THR A 6 13.81 -7.95 1.25
C THR A 6 14.29 -6.76 0.41
N ASP A 7 15.13 -6.97 -0.61
CA ASP A 7 15.55 -5.91 -1.52
C ASP A 7 14.33 -5.25 -2.19
N MET A 8 14.24 -3.92 -2.05
CA MET A 8 13.17 -3.11 -2.63
C MET A 8 13.17 -3.13 -4.16
N LYS A 9 14.29 -3.45 -4.82
CA LYS A 9 14.34 -3.69 -6.28
C LYS A 9 13.50 -4.88 -6.71
N GLN A 10 13.34 -5.87 -5.84
CA GLN A 10 12.52 -7.05 -6.10
C GLN A 10 11.07 -6.88 -5.66
N HIS A 11 10.74 -5.79 -4.95
CA HIS A 11 9.42 -5.59 -4.32
C HIS A 11 8.27 -5.78 -5.31
N PHE A 12 8.25 -5.03 -6.40
CA PHE A 12 7.16 -5.08 -7.37
C PHE A 12 7.07 -6.42 -8.11
N ALA A 13 8.22 -7.04 -8.39
CA ALA A 13 8.24 -8.35 -9.05
C ALA A 13 7.63 -9.44 -8.16
N ILE A 14 7.97 -9.45 -6.87
CA ILE A 14 7.46 -10.42 -5.90
C ILE A 14 5.96 -10.20 -5.65
N VAL A 15 5.53 -8.96 -5.40
CA VAL A 15 4.11 -8.64 -5.18
C VAL A 15 3.28 -9.03 -6.41
N SER A 16 3.71 -8.65 -7.61
CA SER A 16 3.02 -9.00 -8.87
C SER A 16 2.94 -10.52 -9.10
N HIS A 17 4.03 -11.24 -8.82
CA HIS A 17 4.05 -12.70 -8.94
C HIS A 17 3.06 -13.35 -7.96
N PHE A 18 3.03 -12.88 -6.71
CA PHE A 18 2.10 -13.38 -5.70
C PHE A 18 0.64 -13.15 -6.08
N THR A 19 0.29 -11.93 -6.51
CA THR A 19 -1.06 -11.59 -6.99
C THR A 19 -1.48 -12.50 -8.15
N THR A 20 -0.57 -12.76 -9.08
CA THR A 20 -0.81 -13.62 -10.26
C THR A 20 -1.05 -15.08 -9.88
N VAL A 21 -0.18 -15.64 -9.03
CA VAL A 21 -0.25 -17.04 -8.58
C VAL A 21 -1.57 -17.31 -7.84
N HIS A 22 -1.94 -16.41 -6.95
CA HIS A 22 -3.17 -16.55 -6.16
C HIS A 22 -4.43 -16.05 -6.89
N ARG A 23 -4.32 -15.71 -8.19
CA ARG A 23 -5.40 -15.15 -9.03
C ARG A 23 -6.17 -14.02 -8.35
N LEU A 24 -5.46 -13.24 -7.54
CA LEU A 24 -6.03 -12.11 -6.86
C LEU A 24 -6.42 -11.07 -7.90
N THR A 25 -7.59 -10.44 -7.73
CA THR A 25 -8.09 -9.46 -8.69
C THR A 25 -7.13 -8.28 -8.73
N ALA A 26 -6.31 -8.18 -9.77
CA ALA A 26 -5.45 -7.02 -9.97
C ALA A 26 -6.35 -5.79 -10.19
N MET A 27 -6.33 -4.82 -9.27
CA MET A 27 -7.11 -3.59 -9.43
C MET A 27 -6.23 -2.34 -9.34
N GLY A 28 -6.05 -1.70 -10.51
CA GLY A 28 -6.37 -0.28 -10.68
C GLY A 28 -5.26 0.75 -10.50
N THR A 29 -4.21 0.74 -11.31
CA THR A 29 -3.50 1.99 -11.65
C THR A 29 -4.40 2.82 -12.57
N GLY A 30 -5.03 3.87 -12.04
CA GLY A 30 -5.95 4.71 -12.80
C GLY A 30 -5.30 5.43 -13.99
N THR A 31 -5.87 5.25 -15.17
CA THR A 31 -5.74 6.17 -16.32
C THR A 31 -7.05 6.93 -16.48
N PRO A 32 -7.04 8.26 -16.75
CA PRO A 32 -8.27 9.03 -16.91
C PRO A 32 -8.77 8.85 -18.35
N SER A 33 -9.87 8.11 -18.53
CA SER A 33 -10.59 8.08 -19.80
C SER A 33 -11.79 9.03 -19.73
N LEU A 34 -11.86 9.92 -20.72
CA LEU A 34 -12.88 10.95 -20.86
C LEU A 34 -14.29 10.35 -20.95
N ALA A 35 -15.21 10.96 -20.20
CA ALA A 35 -16.63 10.68 -20.23
C ALA A 35 -17.29 11.14 -21.54
N SER A 36 -18.17 10.30 -22.09
CA SER A 36 -19.34 10.76 -22.84
C SER A 36 -20.54 9.85 -22.54
N ALA A 37 -21.61 10.47 -22.02
CA ALA A 37 -22.91 9.91 -21.68
C ALA A 37 -23.80 9.89 -22.94
N ASP A 38 -24.39 8.75 -23.36
CA ASP A 38 -25.76 8.26 -23.08
C ASP A 38 -26.65 8.33 -24.34
N PRO A 39 -27.93 7.88 -24.37
CA PRO A 39 -28.52 6.52 -24.36
C PRO A 39 -29.21 6.13 -25.69
N ARG A 40 -29.52 4.84 -25.90
CA ARG A 40 -30.84 4.40 -26.42
C ARG A 40 -31.08 2.89 -26.32
N ALA A 41 -32.28 2.58 -25.82
CA ALA A 41 -32.92 1.30 -25.50
C ALA A 41 -32.99 0.24 -26.64
N ARG A 42 -33.10 -1.06 -26.27
CA ARG A 42 -34.33 -1.89 -26.45
C ARG A 42 -34.22 -3.29 -25.80
N LYS A 43 -35.37 -3.77 -25.31
CA LYS A 43 -35.66 -5.06 -24.62
C LYS A 43 -35.64 -6.29 -25.55
N SER A 44 -35.41 -7.48 -24.97
CA SER A 44 -36.14 -8.72 -25.30
C SER A 44 -35.99 -9.82 -24.23
N ASP A 45 -37.10 -10.53 -24.02
CA ASP A 45 -37.45 -11.51 -22.98
C ASP A 45 -36.85 -12.93 -23.10
N SER A 46 -37.19 -13.74 -22.07
CA SER A 46 -37.25 -15.22 -21.95
C SER A 46 -35.98 -15.90 -21.42
N GLY A 47 -35.99 -16.84 -20.46
CA GLY A 47 -37.02 -17.54 -19.68
C GLY A 47 -36.35 -18.77 -19.05
N GLY A 48 -36.71 -19.18 -17.82
CA GLY A 48 -36.22 -20.45 -17.26
C GLY A 48 -36.27 -20.54 -15.73
N SER A 49 -37.10 -21.43 -15.22
CA SER A 49 -37.45 -21.68 -13.82
C SER A 49 -36.39 -22.38 -12.97
N SER A 50 -36.50 -22.14 -11.65
CA SER A 50 -36.30 -23.07 -10.50
C SER A 50 -34.85 -23.45 -10.15
N ASN A 51 -34.37 -23.35 -8.89
CA ASN A 51 -34.97 -23.72 -7.61
C ASN A 51 -34.55 -22.79 -6.46
N SER A 52 -35.48 -22.49 -5.56
CA SER A 52 -35.19 -22.05 -4.20
C SER A 52 -34.68 -23.23 -3.37
N ALA A 53 -33.51 -23.08 -2.77
CA ALA A 53 -33.15 -23.76 -1.54
C ALA A 53 -32.69 -22.68 -0.55
N ALA A 54 -33.56 -22.39 0.41
CA ALA A 54 -33.20 -21.67 1.61
C ALA A 54 -32.35 -22.58 2.52
N THR A 55 -31.74 -21.94 3.53
CA THR A 55 -30.88 -22.47 4.60
C THR A 55 -29.39 -22.48 4.24
N CYS A 56 -28.46 -22.04 5.08
CA CYS A 56 -28.50 -21.38 6.39
C CYS A 56 -27.10 -20.78 6.60
N GLY A 57 -26.99 -19.73 7.42
CA GLY A 57 -25.72 -19.06 7.70
C GLY A 57 -24.62 -20.04 8.11
N MET A 58 -23.56 -20.07 7.31
CA MET A 58 -22.26 -20.58 7.70
C MET A 58 -21.36 -19.35 7.82
N GLY A 59 -20.69 -19.23 8.97
CA GLY A 59 -19.77 -18.15 9.25
C GLY A 59 -18.72 -18.02 8.16
N ASP A 60 -18.18 -16.83 8.03
CA ASP A 60 -17.08 -16.46 7.14
C ASP A 60 -15.83 -17.26 7.57
N GLU A 61 -15.76 -18.53 7.17
CA GLU A 61 -14.57 -19.37 7.33
C GLU A 61 -13.49 -18.75 6.46
N ALA A 62 -12.54 -18.08 7.11
CA ALA A 62 -11.37 -17.47 6.49
C ALA A 62 -10.74 -18.44 5.49
N GLN A 63 -10.85 -18.15 4.19
CA GLN A 63 -10.14 -18.93 3.17
C GLN A 63 -8.65 -18.68 3.32
N ILE A 64 -7.95 -19.60 3.97
CA ILE A 64 -6.49 -19.64 4.00
C ILE A 64 -6.01 -20.28 2.71
N VAL A 65 -5.24 -19.55 1.91
CA VAL A 65 -4.66 -20.11 0.69
C VAL A 65 -3.52 -21.07 1.07
N ILE A 66 -3.69 -22.35 0.73
CA ILE A 66 -2.69 -23.40 0.94
C ILE A 66 -1.77 -23.44 -0.28
N PRO A 67 -0.45 -23.28 -0.14
CA PRO A 67 0.49 -23.38 -1.24
C PRO A 67 0.43 -24.77 -1.91
N LEU A 68 0.36 -24.80 -3.24
CA LEU A 68 0.28 -26.03 -4.03
C LEU A 68 1.65 -26.71 -4.19
N ASP A 69 2.75 -25.95 -4.15
CA ASP A 69 4.10 -26.46 -4.30
C ASP A 69 5.15 -25.68 -3.46
N GLU A 70 6.41 -26.09 -3.60
CA GLU A 70 7.57 -25.47 -2.94
C GLU A 70 7.77 -24.00 -3.32
N ASN A 71 7.52 -23.65 -4.59
CA ASN A 71 7.74 -22.31 -5.11
C ASN A 71 6.67 -21.35 -4.58
N GLU A 72 5.40 -21.78 -4.55
CA GLU A 72 4.31 -21.01 -3.93
C GLU A 72 4.53 -20.84 -2.43
N ARG A 73 5.06 -21.88 -1.75
CA ARG A 73 5.40 -21.77 -0.33
C ARG A 73 6.52 -20.76 -0.11
N LEU A 74 7.58 -20.80 -0.92
CA LEU A 74 8.66 -19.82 -0.84
C LEU A 74 8.16 -18.41 -1.12
N LEU A 75 7.32 -18.21 -2.14
CA LEU A 75 6.74 -16.92 -2.50
C LEU A 75 5.85 -16.37 -1.37
N SER A 76 5.07 -17.23 -0.72
CA SER A 76 4.26 -16.85 0.45
C SER A 76 5.13 -16.39 1.62
N LEU A 77 6.25 -17.09 1.88
CA LEU A 77 7.21 -16.68 2.91
C LEU A 77 7.94 -15.38 2.54
N GLN A 78 8.26 -15.15 1.27
CA GLN A 78 8.83 -13.88 0.80
C GLN A 78 7.85 -12.72 1.02
N MET A 79 6.57 -12.91 0.72
CA MET A 79 5.53 -11.91 0.98
C MET A 79 5.35 -11.63 2.47
N ALA A 80 5.30 -12.66 3.30
CA ALA A 80 5.22 -12.51 4.76
C ALA A 80 6.43 -11.75 5.31
N LEU A 81 7.64 -12.05 4.82
CA LEU A 81 8.86 -11.36 5.24
C LEU A 81 8.86 -9.89 4.79
N LYS A 82 8.36 -9.57 3.60
CA LYS A 82 8.18 -8.17 3.16
C LYS A 82 7.17 -7.43 4.03
N CYS A 83 6.07 -8.06 4.41
CA CYS A 83 5.11 -7.47 5.34
C CYS A 83 5.73 -7.22 6.72
N ALA A 84 6.60 -8.12 7.19
CA ALA A 84 7.34 -7.94 8.43
C ALA A 84 8.35 -6.78 8.35
N ASP A 85 9.08 -6.67 7.24
CA ASP A 85 10.06 -5.59 7.00
C ASP A 85 9.39 -4.20 6.96
N LEU A 86 8.19 -4.12 6.36
CA LEU A 86 7.36 -2.91 6.37
C LEU A 86 6.35 -2.87 7.52
N GLY A 87 6.53 -3.70 8.55
CA GLY A 87 5.57 -3.87 9.64
C GLY A 87 5.38 -2.62 10.49
N HIS A 88 6.32 -1.67 10.47
CA HIS A 88 6.13 -0.38 11.14
C HIS A 88 4.91 0.40 10.60
N THR A 89 4.44 0.12 9.38
CA THR A 89 3.24 0.73 8.78
C THR A 89 1.94 0.19 9.38
N THR A 90 1.96 -0.97 10.03
CA THR A 90 0.81 -1.55 10.75
C THR A 90 0.83 -1.25 12.24
N ALA A 91 1.91 -0.65 12.74
CA ALA A 91 2.08 -0.37 14.16
C ALA A 91 1.16 0.77 14.62
N ALA A 92 0.91 0.82 15.94
CA ALA A 92 0.23 1.96 16.54
C ALA A 92 0.95 3.27 16.17
N LEU A 93 0.17 4.33 15.90
CA LEU A 93 0.67 5.59 15.36
C LEU A 93 1.94 6.14 16.06
N PRO A 94 2.05 6.17 17.40
CA PRO A 94 3.26 6.68 18.05
C PRO A 94 4.53 5.86 17.73
N VAL A 95 4.37 4.55 17.52
CA VAL A 95 5.46 3.65 17.13
C VAL A 95 5.81 3.87 15.67
N HIS A 96 4.81 3.97 14.79
CA HIS A 96 5.00 4.25 13.37
C HIS A 96 5.79 5.56 13.16
N LEU A 97 5.38 6.65 13.81
CA LEU A 97 6.03 7.95 13.71
C LEU A 97 7.48 7.91 14.20
N LYS A 98 7.76 7.15 15.27
CA LYS A 98 9.13 6.95 15.76
C LYS A 98 10.00 6.26 14.71
N TRP A 99 9.49 5.24 14.03
CA TRP A 99 10.22 4.56 12.96
C TRP A 99 10.51 5.49 11.78
N VAL A 100 9.52 6.28 11.36
CA VAL A 100 9.70 7.27 10.29
C VAL A 100 10.77 8.29 10.65
N ALA A 101 10.75 8.82 11.88
CA ALA A 101 11.77 9.77 12.34
C ALA A 101 13.18 9.16 12.39
N CYS A 102 13.31 7.89 12.84
CA CYS A 102 14.59 7.18 12.83
C CYS A 102 15.12 6.97 11.40
N LEU A 103 14.25 6.59 10.46
CA LEU A 103 14.60 6.38 9.06
C LEU A 103 15.03 7.69 8.38
N GLU A 104 14.31 8.79 8.66
CA GLU A 104 14.64 10.11 8.13
C GLU A 104 16.00 10.61 8.62
N GLU A 105 16.31 10.45 9.91
CA GLU A 105 17.64 10.79 10.44
C GLU A 105 18.74 9.91 9.82
N GLU A 106 18.49 8.62 9.60
CA GLU A 106 19.45 7.75 8.90
C GLU A 106 19.74 8.24 7.48
N PHE A 107 18.70 8.61 6.74
CA PHE A 107 18.83 9.14 5.37
C PHE A 107 19.60 10.46 5.35
N PHE A 108 19.31 11.36 6.28
CA PHE A 108 20.05 12.62 6.39
C PHE A 108 21.52 12.41 6.73
N ARG A 109 21.84 11.46 7.61
CA ARG A 109 23.24 11.11 7.91
C ARG A 109 23.97 10.55 6.70
N GLN A 110 23.29 9.78 5.84
CA GLN A 110 23.86 9.34 4.57
C GLN A 110 24.12 10.55 3.64
N GLY A 111 23.14 11.43 3.47
CA GLY A 111 23.28 12.61 2.60
C GLY A 111 24.38 13.57 3.06
N ASP A 112 24.55 13.77 4.37
CA ASP A 112 25.66 14.56 4.91
C ASP A 112 27.01 13.95 4.55
N ARG A 113 27.11 12.62 4.59
CA ARG A 113 28.33 11.91 4.22
C ARG A 113 28.59 12.01 2.71
N GLU A 114 27.54 11.93 1.89
CA GLU A 114 27.64 12.15 0.44
C GLU A 114 28.14 13.56 0.13
N LYS A 115 27.57 14.60 0.78
CA LYS A 115 28.05 15.99 0.67
C LYS A 115 29.52 16.13 1.07
N ALA A 116 29.91 15.57 2.21
CA ALA A 116 31.28 15.64 2.72
C ALA A 116 32.30 14.96 1.80
N LEU A 117 31.89 13.93 1.04
CA LEU A 117 32.70 13.24 0.05
C LEU A 117 32.67 13.89 -1.34
N GLY A 118 31.91 14.99 -1.53
CA GLY A 118 31.73 15.63 -2.83
C GLY A 118 30.89 14.81 -3.82
N LEU A 119 30.07 13.88 -3.33
CA LEU A 119 29.16 13.07 -4.14
C LEU A 119 27.81 13.79 -4.32
N PRO A 120 27.08 13.50 -5.41
CA PRO A 120 25.68 13.91 -5.52
C PRO A 120 24.87 13.31 -4.37
N VAL A 121 24.07 14.15 -3.70
CA VAL A 121 23.20 13.70 -2.59
C VAL A 121 22.04 12.89 -3.16
N SER A 122 21.84 11.72 -2.59
CA SER A 122 20.77 10.79 -2.94
C SER A 122 19.39 11.40 -2.68
N PRO A 123 18.35 11.00 -3.45
CA PRO A 123 16.99 11.48 -3.25
C PRO A 123 16.52 11.30 -1.79
N LEU A 124 15.80 12.29 -1.26
CA LEU A 124 15.27 12.33 0.12
C LEU A 124 16.32 12.42 1.25
N MET A 125 17.62 12.38 0.94
CA MET A 125 18.70 12.37 1.93
C MET A 125 19.26 13.76 2.24
N ASP A 126 18.71 14.79 1.60
CA ASP A 126 19.13 16.18 1.80
C ASP A 126 18.32 16.83 2.92
N ARG A 127 18.92 17.00 4.11
CA ARG A 127 18.27 17.64 5.28
C ARG A 127 17.86 19.09 5.07
N ASP A 128 18.37 19.75 4.02
CA ASP A 128 18.00 21.12 3.64
C ASP A 128 16.76 21.15 2.74
N LYS A 129 16.20 19.98 2.38
CA LYS A 129 15.02 19.81 1.53
C LYS A 129 13.93 19.03 2.28
N ASN A 130 12.78 18.86 1.61
CA ASN A 130 11.72 17.98 2.08
C ASN A 130 12.25 16.53 2.18
N GLY A 131 12.25 15.97 3.40
CA GLY A 131 12.68 14.61 3.69
C GLY A 131 11.58 13.55 3.47
N ILE A 132 11.79 12.38 4.07
CA ILE A 132 10.90 11.22 3.94
C ILE A 132 9.49 11.53 4.47
N THR A 133 9.38 12.37 5.51
CA THR A 133 8.10 12.74 6.12
C THR A 133 7.10 13.28 5.08
N LYS A 134 7.56 14.07 4.10
CA LYS A 134 6.70 14.61 3.02
C LYS A 134 6.41 13.61 1.91
N SER A 135 7.15 12.50 1.85
CA SER A 135 6.97 11.45 0.84
C SER A 135 6.13 10.26 1.33
N GLN A 136 5.65 10.28 2.58
CA GLN A 136 4.90 9.17 3.18
C GLN A 136 3.65 8.81 2.39
N VAL A 137 2.84 9.79 1.96
CA VAL A 137 1.63 9.51 1.15
C VAL A 137 1.98 8.68 -0.10
N GLY A 138 3.00 9.10 -0.85
CA GLY A 138 3.43 8.37 -2.05
C GLY A 138 4.02 6.98 -1.74
N PHE A 139 4.74 6.85 -0.62
CA PHE A 139 5.25 5.55 -0.18
C PHE A 139 4.10 4.57 0.13
N PHE A 140 3.07 5.02 0.85
CA PHE A 140 1.91 4.17 1.14
C PHE A 140 1.14 3.81 -0.13
N ASP A 141 0.90 4.77 -1.03
CA ASP A 141 0.17 4.55 -2.29
C ASP A 141 0.85 3.51 -3.19
N ILE A 142 2.17 3.60 -3.31
CA ILE A 142 2.94 2.83 -4.30
C ILE A 142 3.47 1.51 -3.71
N VAL A 143 3.79 1.48 -2.42
CA VAL A 143 4.53 0.37 -1.79
C VAL A 143 3.69 -0.34 -0.74
N ALA A 144 3.30 0.37 0.33
CA ALA A 144 2.71 -0.29 1.49
C ALA A 144 1.31 -0.85 1.20
N LEU A 145 0.40 -0.04 0.67
CA LEU A 145 -0.99 -0.46 0.44
C LEU A 145 -1.08 -1.65 -0.53
N PRO A 146 -0.41 -1.65 -1.72
CA PRO A 146 -0.46 -2.80 -2.62
C PRO A 146 0.05 -4.10 -1.99
N LEU A 147 1.10 -4.03 -1.15
CA LEU A 147 1.65 -5.16 -0.44
C LEU A 147 0.64 -5.76 0.55
N PHE A 148 0.14 -4.94 1.49
CA PHE A 148 -0.75 -5.42 2.55
C PHE A 148 -2.14 -5.79 2.02
N GLN A 149 -2.63 -5.14 0.96
CA GLN A 149 -3.87 -5.54 0.28
C GLN A 149 -3.74 -6.92 -0.34
N SER A 150 -2.67 -7.16 -1.11
CA SER A 150 -2.44 -8.47 -1.73
C SER A 150 -2.30 -9.56 -0.67
N PHE A 151 -1.59 -9.27 0.43
CA PHE A 151 -1.41 -10.21 1.52
C PHE A 151 -2.73 -10.53 2.25
N ALA A 152 -3.52 -9.52 2.60
CA ALA A 152 -4.82 -9.71 3.26
C ALA A 152 -5.86 -10.42 2.37
N GLN A 153 -5.79 -10.22 1.05
CA GLN A 153 -6.68 -10.92 0.13
C GLN A 153 -6.36 -12.43 0.03
N ALA A 154 -5.10 -12.82 0.17
CA ALA A 154 -4.69 -14.23 0.20
C ALA A 154 -4.80 -14.86 1.60
N LEU A 155 -4.65 -14.07 2.66
CA LEU A 155 -4.76 -14.49 4.05
C LEU A 155 -5.71 -13.53 4.80
N SER A 156 -7.00 -13.83 4.75
CA SER A 156 -8.07 -12.99 5.29
C SER A 156 -7.90 -12.68 6.79
N ASP A 157 -7.29 -13.58 7.57
CA ASP A 157 -6.94 -13.35 8.98
C ASP A 157 -6.01 -12.15 9.21
N THR A 158 -5.31 -11.70 8.17
CA THR A 158 -4.38 -10.56 8.23
C THR A 158 -5.05 -9.21 7.89
N THR A 159 -6.37 -9.20 7.65
CA THR A 159 -7.15 -7.97 7.44
C THR A 159 -6.93 -6.89 8.49
N PRO A 160 -6.81 -7.18 9.80
CA PRO A 160 -6.50 -6.16 10.80
C PRO A 160 -5.18 -5.41 10.53
N MET A 161 -4.19 -6.06 9.91
CA MET A 161 -2.94 -5.40 9.52
C MET A 161 -3.20 -4.39 8.40
N LEU A 162 -4.01 -4.75 7.40
CA LEU A 162 -4.38 -3.83 6.32
C LEU A 162 -5.14 -2.61 6.84
N GLU A 163 -6.08 -2.80 7.77
CA GLU A 163 -6.81 -1.66 8.36
C GLU A 163 -5.88 -0.73 9.14
N ALA A 164 -4.92 -1.27 9.90
CA ALA A 164 -3.91 -0.46 10.58
C ALA A 164 -3.02 0.34 9.61
N VAL A 165 -2.67 -0.22 8.44
CA VAL A 165 -1.96 0.52 7.38
C VAL A 165 -2.81 1.66 6.84
N LYS A 166 -4.11 1.42 6.61
CA LYS A 166 -5.04 2.45 6.14
C LYS A 166 -5.21 3.58 7.16
N ASP A 167 -5.24 3.27 8.45
CA ASP A 167 -5.33 4.27 9.52
C ASP A 167 -4.10 5.20 9.52
N ASN A 168 -2.89 4.62 9.48
CA ASN A 168 -1.66 5.41 9.38
C ASN A 168 -1.60 6.20 8.06
N TYR A 169 -2.07 5.63 6.95
CA TYR A 169 -2.16 6.33 5.67
C TYR A 169 -3.13 7.53 5.72
N ALA A 170 -4.30 7.37 6.34
CA ALA A 170 -5.29 8.44 6.47
C ALA A 170 -4.72 9.63 7.25
N MET A 171 -3.95 9.37 8.31
CA MET A 171 -3.23 10.40 9.06
C MET A 171 -2.26 11.17 8.15
N TRP A 172 -1.42 10.48 7.36
CA TRP A 172 -0.49 11.15 6.43
C TRP A 172 -1.21 11.96 5.34
N ARG A 173 -2.37 11.48 4.87
CA ARG A 173 -3.22 12.20 3.91
C ARG A 173 -3.79 13.48 4.50
N GLU A 174 -4.25 13.44 5.74
CA GLU A 174 -4.74 14.61 6.47
C GLU A 174 -3.62 15.62 6.69
N GLU A 175 -2.45 15.16 7.15
CA GLU A 175 -1.28 16.01 7.34
C GLU A 175 -0.88 16.70 6.02
N ALA A 176 -0.78 15.96 4.92
CA ALA A 176 -0.46 16.51 3.60
C ALA A 176 -1.49 17.55 3.12
N ALA A 177 -2.77 17.37 3.45
CA ALA A 177 -3.83 18.32 3.11
C ALA A 177 -3.68 19.64 3.87
N ILE A 178 -3.28 19.61 5.15
CA ILE A 178 -3.03 20.81 5.97
C ILE A 178 -1.91 21.66 5.35
N PHE A 179 -0.81 21.03 4.93
CA PHE A 179 0.32 21.74 4.32
C PHE A 179 0.04 22.26 2.90
N SER A 180 -1.03 21.77 2.25
CA SER A 180 -1.42 22.18 0.90
C SER A 180 -2.39 23.38 0.88
N GLN A 181 -2.91 23.81 2.04
CA GLN A 181 -3.78 24.98 2.14
C GLN A 181 -2.95 26.27 2.03
N PRO A 182 -3.29 27.21 1.13
CA PRO A 182 -2.66 28.52 1.14
C PRO A 182 -3.01 29.21 2.46
N SER A 183 -1.99 29.68 3.19
CA SER A 183 -2.21 30.48 4.39
C SER A 183 -3.19 31.60 4.07
N LEU A 184 -4.33 31.64 4.76
CA LEU A 184 -5.22 32.81 4.75
C LEU A 184 -4.36 34.00 5.16
N SER A 185 -4.01 34.83 4.18
CA SER A 185 -3.36 36.10 4.45
C SER A 185 -4.37 36.93 5.25
N THR A 186 -4.05 37.19 6.50
CA THR A 186 -4.73 38.22 7.30
C THR A 186 -4.36 39.57 6.70
N SER A 187 -4.94 39.90 5.54
CA SER A 187 -4.96 41.24 5.00
C SER A 187 -6.01 42.03 5.78
N GLY A 188 -5.65 42.37 7.01
CA GLY A 188 -6.34 43.34 7.85
C GLY A 188 -6.05 44.73 7.32
N ASN A 189 -6.99 45.20 6.50
CA ASN A 189 -7.08 46.56 5.98
C ASN A 189 -7.28 47.59 7.11
N LYS A 190 -6.64 48.75 6.91
CA LYS A 190 -6.80 50.07 7.55
C LYS A 190 -5.92 50.40 8.77
#